data_AF-A0A9X6NW54-F1
#
_entry.id   AF-A0A9X6NW54-F1
#
_cell.length_a   1.000
_cell.length_b   1.000
_cell.length_c   1.000
_cell.angle_alpha   90.00
_cell.angle_beta   90.00
_cell.angle_gamma   90.00
#
_symmetry.space_group_name_H-M   'P 1'
#
loop_
_entity.id
_entity.type
_entity.pdbx_description
1 polymer ?
#
loop_
_entity_poly.entity_id
_entity_poly.type
_entity_poly.pdbx_seq_one_letter_code
_entity_poly.pdbx_strand_id
1 'polypeptide(L)'
;MAIFQSNVLKAEQIATQMRSASDAIQNATGKSITHATRTTLTVNSKAQEANQQALELTRQFLAAFQQSIDNIQSVATEFERMDNELQKNF
;
A
#
# COMPACT_ATOMS: atom_id res chain seq x y z
N MET A 1 -26.47 -2.31 -25.33
CA MET A 1 -25.03 -2.60 -25.23
C MET A 1 -24.56 -2.11 -23.88
N ALA A 2 -23.87 -2.95 -23.11
CA ALA A 2 -23.19 -2.49 -21.91
C ALA A 2 -21.99 -1.65 -22.36
N ILE A 3 -22.02 -0.37 -22.05
CA ILE A 3 -20.88 0.52 -22.22
C ILE A 3 -20.00 0.19 -21.01
N PHE A 4 -18.83 -0.40 -21.23
CA PHE A 4 -17.81 -0.34 -20.18
C PHE A 4 -17.61 1.16 -19.89
N GLN A 5 -17.60 1.54 -18.62
CA GLN A 5 -17.37 2.91 -18.25
C GLN A 5 -16.29 2.89 -17.19
N SER A 6 -15.06 3.19 -17.62
CA SER A 6 -13.97 3.38 -16.70
C SER A 6 -14.29 4.56 -15.78
N ASN A 7 -14.02 4.40 -14.48
CA ASN A 7 -14.04 5.53 -13.55
C ASN A 7 -12.61 5.84 -13.11
N VAL A 8 -11.78 6.22 -14.09
CA VAL A 8 -10.35 6.54 -13.91
C VAL A 8 -10.16 7.55 -12.78
N LEU A 9 -10.96 8.62 -12.78
CA LEU A 9 -10.93 9.64 -11.74
C LEU A 9 -11.14 9.06 -10.34
N LYS A 10 -12.08 8.12 -10.17
CA LYS A 10 -12.31 7.46 -8.88
C LYS A 10 -11.16 6.54 -8.49
N ALA A 11 -10.61 5.80 -9.45
CA ALA A 11 -9.46 4.93 -9.23
C ALA A 11 -8.22 5.73 -8.83
N GLU A 12 -7.96 6.86 -9.50
CA GLU A 12 -6.88 7.80 -9.15
C GLU A 12 -7.06 8.38 -7.75
N GLN A 13 -8.28 8.78 -7.39
CA GLN A 13 -8.58 9.27 -6.04
C GLN A 13 -8.29 8.21 -4.97
N ILE A 14 -8.72 6.97 -5.19
CA ILE A 14 -8.46 5.85 -4.26
C ILE A 14 -6.96 5.57 -4.18
N ALA A 15 -6.28 5.45 -5.31
CA ALA A 15 -4.83 5.22 -5.37
C ALA A 15 -4.05 6.33 -4.67
N THR A 16 -4.49 7.59 -4.78
CA THR A 16 -3.88 8.73 -4.09
C THR A 16 -4.06 8.63 -2.57
N GLN A 17 -5.26 8.32 -2.09
CA GLN A 17 -5.51 8.13 -0.65
C GLN A 17 -4.70 6.96 -0.09
N MET A 18 -4.63 5.86 -0.83
CA MET A 18 -3.81 4.71 -0.47
C MET A 18 -2.32 5.06 -0.44
N ARG A 19 -1.82 5.82 -1.42
CA ARG A 19 -0.41 6.28 -1.43
C ARG A 19 -0.08 7.12 -0.19
N SER A 20 -0.94 8.08 0.17
CA SER A 20 -0.77 8.87 1.40
C SER A 20 -0.74 7.99 2.66
N ALA A 21 -1.58 6.94 2.72
CA ALA A 21 -1.55 5.99 3.83
C ALA A 21 -0.27 5.15 3.84
N SER A 22 0.19 4.69 2.67
CA SER A 22 1.45 3.96 2.49
C SER A 22 2.64 4.79 2.98
N ASP A 23 2.72 6.07 2.58
CA ASP A 23 3.77 7.00 2.98
C ASP A 23 3.79 7.22 4.50
N ALA A 24 2.62 7.33 5.14
CA ALA A 24 2.53 7.48 6.59
C ALA A 24 3.05 6.24 7.33
N ILE A 25 2.72 5.03 6.86
CA ILE A 25 3.18 3.77 7.44
C ILE A 25 4.69 3.60 7.18
N GLN A 26 5.18 3.92 5.98
CA GLN A 26 6.60 3.86 5.63
C GLN A 26 7.43 4.81 6.49
N ASN A 27 6.93 6.03 6.73
CA ASN A 27 7.58 6.99 7.62
C ASN A 27 7.60 6.52 9.08
N ALA A 28 6.51 5.91 9.56
CA ALA A 28 6.45 5.38 10.92
C ALA A 28 7.43 4.20 11.11
N THR A 29 7.52 3.30 10.13
CA THR A 29 8.38 2.11 10.17
C THR A 29 9.86 2.39 9.86
N GLY A 30 10.17 3.53 9.21
CA GLY A 30 11.54 3.98 8.99
C GLY A 30 12.22 4.52 10.25
N LYS A 31 11.47 4.75 11.34
CA LYS A 31 12.02 5.23 12.60
C LYS A 31 12.70 4.08 13.35
N SER A 32 13.87 4.35 13.93
CA SER A 32 14.54 3.37 14.79
C SER A 32 13.76 3.17 16.09
N ILE A 33 13.72 1.92 16.55
CA ILE A 33 13.17 1.56 17.85
C ILE A 33 14.31 1.65 18.87
N THR A 34 14.11 2.43 19.93
CA THR A 34 15.11 2.51 21.02
C THR A 34 15.02 1.25 21.86
N HIS A 35 16.13 0.51 21.94
CA HIS A 35 16.23 -0.72 22.73
C HIS A 35 16.87 -0.45 24.09
N ALA A 36 16.26 -0.94 25.17
CA ALA A 36 16.89 -0.97 26.48
C ALA A 36 17.84 -2.18 26.55
N THR A 37 19.12 -1.96 26.24
CA THR A 37 20.13 -3.05 26.15
C THR A 37 20.81 -3.40 27.48
N ARG A 38 20.59 -2.60 28.54
CA ARG A 38 21.28 -2.73 29.84
C ARG A 38 20.44 -3.45 30.92
N THR A 39 19.41 -4.18 30.52
CA THR A 39 18.54 -4.93 31.44
C THR A 39 18.59 -6.43 31.14
N THR A 40 18.54 -7.24 32.19
CA THR A 40 18.53 -8.71 32.12
C THR A 40 17.11 -9.28 32.22
N LEU A 41 16.09 -8.43 32.31
CA LEU A 41 14.71 -8.87 32.43
C LEU A 41 14.24 -9.53 31.12
N THR A 42 13.76 -10.76 31.19
CA THR A 42 13.25 -11.53 30.05
C THR A 42 12.10 -10.83 29.32
N VAL A 43 11.30 -10.01 30.01
CA VAL A 43 10.23 -9.23 29.36
C VAL A 43 10.80 -8.24 28.34
N ASN A 44 11.99 -7.69 28.57
CA ASN A 44 12.62 -6.76 27.63
C ASN A 44 13.07 -7.48 26.35
N SER A 45 13.71 -8.65 26.45
CA SER A 45 14.09 -9.41 25.25
C SER A 45 12.87 -9.81 24.41
N LYS A 46 11.78 -10.26 25.06
CA LYS A 46 10.51 -10.55 24.39
C LYS A 46 9.90 -9.32 23.71
N ALA A 47 9.95 -8.16 24.35
CA ALA A 47 9.46 -6.92 23.75
C ALA A 47 10.29 -6.51 22.52
N GLN A 48 11.61 -6.69 22.55
CA GLN A 48 12.47 -6.41 21.40
C GLN A 48 12.19 -7.34 20.23
N GLU A 49 11.99 -8.64 20.50
CA GLU A 49 11.60 -9.62 19.51
C GLU A 49 10.24 -9.28 18.87
N ALA A 50 9.23 -8.98 19.70
CA ALA A 50 7.90 -8.60 19.24
C ALA A 50 7.93 -7.32 18.37
N ASN A 51 8.72 -6.33 18.75
CA ASN A 51 8.95 -5.12 17.96
C ASN A 51 9.55 -5.44 16.58
N GLN A 52 10.52 -6.35 16.53
CA GLN A 52 11.15 -6.76 15.28
C GLN A 52 10.17 -7.51 14.37
N GLN A 53 9.38 -8.42 14.93
CA GLN A 53 8.35 -9.15 14.20
C GLN A 53 7.27 -8.21 13.65
N ALA A 54 6.82 -7.24 14.46
CA ALA A 54 5.85 -6.23 14.04
C ALA A 54 6.39 -5.36 12.89
N LEU A 55 7.68 -4.98 12.94
CA LEU A 55 8.33 -4.22 11.89
C LEU A 55 8.40 -5.02 10.57
N GLU A 56 8.78 -6.29 10.65
CA GLU A 56 8.84 -7.17 9.50
C GLU A 56 7.47 -7.41 8.87
N LEU A 57 6.45 -7.70 9.68
CA LEU A 57 5.07 -7.83 9.23
C LEU A 57 4.59 -6.55 8.53
N THR A 58 4.92 -5.39 9.08
CA THR A 58 4.51 -4.11 8.50
C THR A 58 5.18 -3.87 7.14
N ARG A 59 6.45 -4.29 6.96
CA ARG A 59 7.14 -4.22 5.67
C ARG A 59 6.50 -5.13 4.62
N GLN A 60 6.11 -6.35 5.00
CA GLN A 60 5.40 -7.27 4.11
C GLN A 60 4.04 -6.70 3.71
N PHE A 61 3.30 -6.14 4.67
CA PHE A 61 2.05 -5.45 4.41
C PHE A 61 2.23 -4.28 3.43
N LEU A 62 3.23 -3.42 3.65
CA LEU A 62 3.53 -2.30 2.76
C LEU A 62 3.81 -2.74 1.32
N ALA A 63 4.57 -3.81 1.13
CA ALA A 63 4.85 -4.33 -0.21
C ALA A 63 3.56 -4.77 -0.93
N ALA A 64 2.70 -5.54 -0.26
CA ALA A 64 1.41 -5.98 -0.82
C ALA A 64 0.44 -4.81 -1.06
N PHE A 65 0.46 -3.82 -0.16
CA PHE A 65 -0.37 -2.63 -0.26
C PHE A 65 0.06 -1.76 -1.45
N GLN A 66 1.37 -1.58 -1.67
CA GLN A 66 1.90 -0.88 -2.83
C GLN A 66 1.54 -1.58 -4.14
N GLN A 67 1.66 -2.91 -4.20
CA GLN A 67 1.22 -3.68 -5.36
C GLN A 67 -0.27 -3.49 -5.65
N SER A 68 -1.10 -3.35 -4.61
CA SER A 68 -2.53 -3.08 -4.77
C SER A 68 -2.81 -1.70 -5.36
N ILE A 69 -2.03 -0.68 -4.98
CA ILE A 69 -2.10 0.67 -5.57
C ILE A 69 -1.78 0.60 -7.06
N ASP A 70 -0.68 -0.07 -7.41
CA ASP A 70 -0.22 -0.19 -8.79
C ASP A 70 -1.25 -0.92 -9.66
N ASN A 71 -1.88 -1.98 -9.13
CA ASN A 71 -2.96 -2.72 -9.80
C ASN A 71 -4.19 -1.84 -10.08
N ILE A 72 -4.63 -1.03 -9.11
CA ILE A 72 -5.78 -0.11 -9.29
C ILE A 72 -5.50 0.88 -10.42
N GLN A 73 -4.29 1.44 -10.45
CA GLN A 73 -3.89 2.39 -11.50
C GLN A 73 -3.85 1.70 -12.87
N SER A 74 -3.22 0.52 -12.96
CA SER A 74 -3.13 -0.25 -14.22
C SER A 74 -4.49 -0.61 -14.79
N VAL A 75 -5.40 -1.14 -13.95
CA VAL A 75 -6.74 -1.56 -14.39
C VAL A 75 -7.58 -0.37 -14.85
N ALA A 76 -7.48 0.78 -14.16
CA ALA A 76 -8.17 2.00 -14.56
C ALA A 76 -7.72 2.49 -15.94
N THR A 77 -6.41 2.50 -16.20
CA THR A 77 -5.84 2.86 -17.50
C THR A 77 -6.26 1.88 -18.59
N GLU A 78 -6.31 0.58 -18.30
CA GLU A 78 -6.74 -0.42 -19.29
C GLU A 78 -8.22 -0.25 -19.67
N PHE A 79 -9.09 0.01 -18.68
CA PHE A 79 -10.49 0.31 -18.96
C PHE A 79 -10.67 1.62 -19.75
N GLU A 80 -9.87 2.66 -19.46
CA GLU A 80 -9.90 3.91 -20.23
C GLU A 80 -9.50 3.69 -21.70
N ARG A 81 -8.47 2.86 -21.93
CA ARG A 81 -8.06 2.49 -23.29
C ARG A 81 -9.18 1.76 -24.02
N MET A 82 -9.85 0.81 -23.36
CA MET A 82 -10.96 0.07 -23.95
C MET A 82 -12.16 0.97 -24.26
N ASP A 83 -12.52 1.91 -23.37
CA ASP A 83 -13.58 2.90 -23.63
C ASP A 83 -13.27 3.74 -24.88
N ASN A 84 -12.02 4.22 -24.99
CA ASN A 84 -11.58 5.01 -26.13
C ASN A 84 -11.57 4.22 -27.45
N GLU A 85 -11.21 2.92 -27.41
CA GLU A 85 -11.25 2.04 -28.57
C GLU A 85 -12.70 1.77 -29.02
N LEU A 86 -13.63 1.57 -28.08
CA LEU A 86 -15.05 1.40 -28.39
C LEU A 86 -15.66 2.66 -28.99
N GLN A 87 -15.35 3.85 -28.45
CA GLN A 87 -15.85 5.12 -28.98
C GLN A 87 -15.36 5.44 -30.40
N LYS A 88 -14.22 4.89 -30.83
CA LYS A 88 -13.70 5.09 -32.19
C LYS A 88 -14.32 4.16 -33.23
N ASN A 89 -14.88 3.04 -32.80
CA ASN A 89 -15.35 1.96 -33.67
C ASN A 89 -16.87 1.92 -33.85
N PHE A 90 -17.61 2.80 -33.18
CA PHE A 90 -19.07 2.94 -33.23
C PHE A 90 -19.46 4.42 -33.34
#